data_AF-A0AAP5I1P5-F1
#
_entry.id   AF-A0AAP5I1P5-F1
#
_cell.length_a   1.000
_cell.length_b   1.000
_cell.length_c   1.000
_cell.angle_alpha   90.00
_cell.angle_beta   90.00
_cell.angle_gamma   90.00
#
_symmetry.space_group_name_H-M   'P 1'
#
loop_
_entity.id
_entity.type
_entity.pdbx_description
1 polymer ?
#
loop_
_entity_poly.entity_id
_entity_poly.type
_entity_poly.pdbx_seq_one_letter_code
_entity_poly.pdbx_strand_id
1 'polypeptide(L)'
;MFYALVHFPAIITNDINQLRKEYDPQVNWIAPHITVVFPIESVLEDEQPLIDHVENVLRAWKPFPIHLQGLAESSDNYLYLTLQEGNSEVVTL
;
A
#
# COMPACT_ATOMS: atom_id res chain seq x y z
N MET A 1 2.72 -18.87 -5.51
CA MET A 1 2.81 -18.06 -4.26
C MET A 1 2.09 -16.75 -4.49
N PHE A 2 1.56 -16.09 -3.46
CA PHE A 2 0.92 -14.77 -3.63
C PHE A 2 1.93 -13.66 -3.32
N TYR A 3 1.93 -12.62 -4.15
CA TYR A 3 2.72 -11.41 -3.93
C TYR A 3 1.84 -10.18 -4.05
N ALA A 4 2.12 -9.18 -3.22
CA ALA A 4 1.52 -7.84 -3.32
C ALA A 4 2.62 -6.80 -3.35
N LEU A 5 2.36 -5.67 -4.01
CA LEU A 5 3.24 -4.50 -3.95
C LEU A 5 2.59 -3.45 -3.07
N VAL A 6 3.30 -3.05 -2.01
CA VAL A 6 2.82 -2.07 -1.03
C VAL A 6 3.88 -1.01 -0.80
N HIS A 7 3.43 0.20 -0.46
CA HIS A 7 4.28 1.27 0.03
C HIS A 7 4.05 1.49 1.53
N PHE A 8 5.13 1.57 2.30
CA PHE A 8 5.10 1.96 3.72
C PHE A 8 5.43 3.46 3.84
N PRO A 9 4.43 4.33 4.04
CA PRO A 9 4.66 5.76 4.11
C PRO A 9 5.46 6.13 5.37
N ALA A 10 6.35 7.11 5.24
CA ALA A 10 7.17 7.61 6.34
C ALA A 10 6.37 8.55 7.27
N ILE A 11 5.39 8.00 7.98
CA ILE A 11 4.48 8.72 8.88
C ILE A 11 4.51 8.12 10.30
N ILE A 12 4.03 8.89 11.28
CA ILE A 12 3.78 8.38 12.63
C ILE A 12 2.53 7.49 12.61
N THR A 13 2.68 6.22 12.96
CA THR A 13 1.60 5.22 12.86
C THR A 13 0.91 4.89 14.17
N ASN A 14 1.24 5.56 15.28
CA ASN A 14 0.75 5.17 16.62
C ASN A 14 -0.78 5.21 16.70
N ASP A 15 -1.40 6.32 16.29
CA ASP A 15 -2.85 6.49 16.36
C ASP A 15 -3.55 5.54 15.38
N ILE A 16 -2.98 5.35 14.19
CA ILE A 16 -3.46 4.37 13.20
C ILE A 16 -3.45 2.96 13.80
N ASN A 17 -2.34 2.56 14.42
CA ASN A 17 -2.20 1.24 15.02
C ASN A 17 -3.08 1.06 16.25
N GLN A 18 -3.41 2.12 16.99
CA GLN A 18 -4.38 2.04 18.08
C GLN A 18 -5.77 1.64 17.55
N LEU A 19 -6.22 2.26 16.46
CA LEU A 19 -7.47 1.90 15.79
C LEU A 19 -7.41 0.48 15.21
N ARG A 20 -6.32 0.15 14.49
CA ARG A 20 -6.14 -1.18 13.88
C ARG A 20 -6.13 -2.32 14.89
N LYS A 21 -5.62 -2.11 16.10
CA LYS A 21 -5.65 -3.14 17.16
C LYS A 21 -7.06 -3.57 17.55
N GLU A 22 -8.03 -2.68 17.41
CA GLU A 22 -9.43 -2.95 17.76
C GLU A 22 -10.21 -3.53 16.57
N TYR A 23 -9.94 -3.06 15.35
CA TYR A 23 -10.81 -3.32 14.19
C TYR A 23 -10.15 -4.05 13.02
N ASP A 24 -8.82 -4.07 12.91
CA ASP A 24 -8.10 -4.64 11.76
C ASP A 24 -7.54 -6.03 12.09
N PRO A 25 -8.08 -7.12 11.50
CA PRO A 25 -7.55 -8.48 11.67
C PRO A 25 -6.08 -8.64 11.24
N GLN A 26 -5.58 -7.76 10.38
CA GLN A 26 -4.25 -7.81 9.80
C GLN A 26 -3.20 -7.03 10.62
N VAL A 27 -3.57 -6.44 11.76
CA VAL A 27 -2.70 -5.55 12.55
C VAL A 27 -1.34 -6.18 12.92
N ASN A 28 -1.29 -7.48 13.14
CA ASN A 28 -0.07 -8.22 13.51
C ASN A 28 0.71 -8.78 12.31
N TRP A 29 0.16 -8.68 11.10
CA TRP A 29 0.71 -9.28 9.88
C TRP A 29 1.42 -8.25 9.00
N ILE A 30 0.89 -7.02 8.96
CA ILE A 30 1.43 -5.96 8.11
C ILE A 30 1.26 -4.58 8.77
N ALA A 31 2.28 -3.73 8.64
CA ALA A 31 2.21 -2.34 9.09
C ALA A 31 1.22 -1.53 8.22
N PRO A 32 0.77 -0.34 8.66
CA PRO A 32 -0.04 0.52 7.81
C PRO A 32 0.69 0.83 6.50
N HIS A 33 0.00 0.62 5.38
CA HIS A 33 0.59 0.67 4.05
C HIS A 33 -0.44 1.16 3.03
N ILE A 34 0.06 1.53 1.85
CA ILE A 34 -0.74 1.78 0.66
C ILE A 34 -0.53 0.60 -0.27
N THR A 35 -1.60 -0.12 -0.61
CA THR A 35 -1.53 -1.17 -1.63
C THR A 35 -1.44 -0.52 -3.01
N VAL A 36 -0.38 -0.85 -3.76
CA VAL A 36 -0.17 -0.38 -5.14
C VAL A 36 -0.64 -1.47 -6.12
N VAL A 37 -0.28 -2.73 -5.84
CA VAL A 37 -0.76 -3.89 -6.59
C VAL A 37 -1.38 -4.87 -5.59
N PHE A 38 -2.66 -5.17 -5.77
CA PHE A 38 -3.36 -6.18 -4.97
C PHE A 38 -2.70 -7.56 -5.11
N PRO A 39 -2.80 -8.44 -4.10
CA PRO A 39 -2.19 -9.76 -4.16
C PRO A 39 -2.50 -10.50 -5.46
N ILE A 40 -1.45 -10.87 -6.19
CA ILE A 40 -1.52 -11.69 -7.40
C ILE A 40 -0.93 -13.07 -7.13
N GLU A 41 -1.53 -14.09 -7.75
CA GLU A 41 -0.93 -15.42 -7.79
C GLU A 41 0.22 -15.42 -8.81
N SER A 42 1.43 -15.70 -8.33
CA SER A 42 2.61 -15.85 -9.18
C SER A 42 2.92 -17.32 -9.43
N VAL A 43 3.17 -17.62 -10.69
CA VAL A 43 3.72 -18.88 -11.21
C VAL A 43 5.24 -18.86 -11.29
N LEU A 44 5.88 -17.76 -10.91
CA LEU A 44 7.34 -17.63 -10.88
C LEU A 44 7.92 -18.48 -9.76
N GLU A 45 9.14 -18.97 -9.98
CA GLU A 45 9.87 -19.80 -9.02
C GLU A 45 10.28 -18.99 -7.77
N ASP A 46 10.57 -17.70 -7.92
CA ASP A 46 10.95 -16.77 -6.86
C ASP A 46 10.50 -15.32 -7.14
N GLU A 47 10.78 -14.39 -6.23
CA GLU A 47 10.40 -12.99 -6.31
C GLU A 47 11.29 -12.10 -7.20
N GLN A 48 12.48 -12.57 -7.61
CA GLN A 48 13.49 -11.72 -8.26
C GLN A 48 12.99 -11.08 -9.57
N PRO A 49 12.27 -11.79 -10.46
CA PRO A 49 11.74 -11.16 -11.66
C PRO A 49 10.71 -10.05 -11.38
N LEU A 50 9.98 -10.14 -10.25
CA LEU A 50 9.06 -9.07 -9.82
C LEU A 50 9.84 -7.86 -9.32
N ILE A 51 10.90 -8.08 -8.54
CA ILE A 51 11.79 -7.01 -8.06
C ILE A 51 12.40 -6.26 -9.25
N ASP A 52 12.98 -6.99 -10.21
CA ASP A 52 13.61 -6.41 -11.41
C ASP A 52 12.60 -5.58 -12.24
N HIS A 53 11.37 -6.09 -12.38
CA HIS A 53 10.31 -5.38 -13.07
C HIS A 53 9.95 -4.08 -12.36
N VAL A 54 9.74 -4.13 -11.04
CA VAL A 54 9.40 -2.96 -10.23
C VAL A 54 10.53 -1.92 -10.30
N GLU A 55 11.78 -2.32 -10.15
CA GLU A 55 12.93 -1.41 -10.29
C GLU A 55 12.98 -0.75 -11.66
N ASN A 56 12.71 -1.50 -12.73
CA ASN A 56 12.71 -0.96 -14.08
C ASN A 56 11.57 0.05 -14.30
N VAL A 57 10.36 -0.23 -13.79
CA VAL A 57 9.23 0.72 -13.83
C VAL A 57 9.60 1.99 -13.07
N LEU A 58 10.11 1.87 -11.84
CA LEU A 58 10.42 2.99 -10.97
C LEU A 58 11.52 3.92 -11.50
N ARG A 59 12.38 3.48 -12.44
CA ARG A 59 13.39 4.36 -13.08
C ARG A 59 12.79 5.53 -13.85
N ALA A 60 11.56 5.40 -14.34
CA ALA A 60 10.87 6.47 -15.05
C ALA A 60 10.20 7.49 -14.10
N TRP A 61 10.16 7.18 -12.80
CA TRP A 61 9.43 7.94 -11.81
C TRP A 61 10.36 8.76 -10.92
N LYS A 62 9.89 9.94 -10.53
CA LYS A 62 10.51 10.72 -9.46
C LYS A 62 9.67 10.53 -8.19
N PRO A 63 10.28 10.51 -7.00
CA PRO A 63 9.54 10.62 -5.76
C PRO A 63 8.62 11.85 -5.79
N PHE A 64 7.40 11.68 -5.30
CA PHE A 64 6.38 12.72 -5.26
C PHE A 64 5.80 12.82 -3.84
N PRO A 65 5.31 13.99 -3.43
CA PRO A 65 4.66 14.16 -2.14
C PRO A 65 3.35 13.39 -2.07
N ILE A 66 3.02 12.91 -0.88
CA ILE A 66 1.70 12.37 -0.56
C ILE A 66 1.15 13.11 0.65
N HIS A 67 -0.17 13.28 0.70
CA HIS A 67 -0.87 13.82 1.85
C HIS A 67 -2.05 12.92 2.19
N LEU A 68 -2.04 12.38 3.40
CA LEU A 68 -3.07 11.48 3.91
C LEU A 68 -4.02 12.25 4.80
N GLN A 69 -5.30 12.32 4.42
CA GLN A 69 -6.31 13.02 5.19
C GLN A 69 -7.70 12.51 4.82
N GLY A 70 -8.59 12.42 5.82
CA GLY A 70 -9.96 11.97 5.64
C GLY A 70 -10.09 10.45 5.71
N LEU A 71 -11.29 10.00 6.03
CA LEU A 71 -11.64 8.58 6.11
C LEU A 71 -12.68 8.27 5.05
N ALA A 72 -12.55 7.09 4.44
CA ALA A 72 -13.54 6.55 3.52
C ALA A 72 -13.89 5.11 3.92
N GLU A 73 -15.19 4.82 3.91
CA GLU A 73 -15.70 3.46 4.08
C GLU A 73 -15.87 2.80 2.70
N SER A 74 -15.47 1.55 2.58
CA SER A 74 -15.73 0.73 1.40
C SER A 74 -17.05 -0.03 1.50
N SER A 75 -17.54 -0.55 0.37
CA SER A 75 -18.79 -1.32 0.32
C SER A 75 -18.77 -2.62 1.15
N ASP A 76 -17.58 -3.15 1.45
CA ASP A 76 -17.33 -4.32 2.29
C ASP A 76 -16.98 -3.95 3.75
N ASN A 77 -17.28 -2.71 4.15
CA ASN A 77 -17.15 -2.18 5.52
C ASN A 77 -15.71 -2.06 6.04
N TYR A 78 -14.73 -1.84 5.15
CA TYR A 78 -13.39 -1.42 5.56
C TYR A 78 -13.33 0.11 5.67
N LEU A 79 -12.59 0.58 6.67
CA LEU A 79 -12.31 2.00 6.86
C LEU A 79 -10.87 2.31 6.45
N TYR A 80 -10.69 3.24 5.51
CA TYR A 80 -9.40 3.63 4.97
C TYR A 80 -9.06 5.09 5.26
N LEU A 81 -7.77 5.37 5.49
CA LEU A 81 -7.20 6.72 5.46
C LEU A 81 -6.89 7.08 4.00
N THR A 82 -7.45 8.18 3.50
CA THR A 82 -7.42 8.48 2.06
C THR A 82 -6.25 9.38 1.66
N LEU A 83 -5.72 9.19 0.44
CA LEU A 83 -4.76 10.12 -0.18
C LEU A 83 -5.50 11.33 -0.78
N GLN A 84 -5.17 12.52 -0.29
CA GLN A 84 -5.61 13.81 -0.86
C GLN A 84 -4.61 14.39 -1.86
N GLU A 85 -3.33 14.05 -1.72
CA GLU A 85 -2.25 14.38 -2.66
C GLU A 85 -1.48 13.10 -3.01
N GLY A 86 -1.02 13.00 -4.26
CA GLY A 86 -0.29 11.84 -4.77
C GLY A 86 -1.17 10.71 -5.30
N ASN A 87 -2.50 10.84 -5.25
CA ASN A 87 -3.43 9.79 -5.69
C ASN A 87 -3.32 9.51 -7.21
N SER A 88 -3.25 10.56 -8.04
CA SER A 88 -3.14 10.41 -9.49
C SER A 88 -1.84 9.72 -9.89
N GLU A 89 -0.75 10.04 -9.21
CA GLU A 89 0.56 9.44 -9.38
C GLU A 89 0.52 7.95 -8.99
N VAL A 90 -0.03 7.61 -7.82
CA VAL A 90 -0.15 6.21 -7.35
C VAL A 90 -1.01 5.37 -8.28
N VAL A 91 -2.13 5.90 -8.80
CA VAL A 91 -3.03 5.18 -9.72
C VAL A 91 -2.39 4.97 -11.09
N THR A 92 -1.45 5.83 -11.48
CA THR A 92 -0.77 5.75 -12.78
C THR A 92 0.47 4.84 -12.74
N LEU A 93 0.99 4.53 -11.55
CA LEU A 93 2.16 3.69 -11.33
C LEU A 93 1.91 2.23 -11.75
#